data_AF-A0A059LLZ1-F1
#
_entry.id   AF-A0A059LLZ1-F1
#
_cell.length_a   1.000
_cell.length_b   1.000
_cell.length_c   1.000
_cell.angle_alpha   90.00
_cell.angle_beta   90.00
_cell.angle_gamma   90.00
#
_symmetry.space_group_name_H-M   'P 1'
#
loop_
_entity.id
_entity.type
_entity.pdbx_description
1 polymer ?
#
loop_
_entity_poly.entity_id
_entity_poly.type
_entity_poly.pdbx_seq_one_letter_code
_entity_poly.pdbx_strand_id
1 'polypeptide(L)'
;HGVASGTWYFEVGLEALPPSGAVRVGWAAASSELHGPVGQDARGYAYRSLEGHSVHASRRSEYGAAFGLGDVVGCLIHLPALARAAPPAVKLESEPGQGLATEAAGAPEAPESAGCLAKGLVAFTKNGELQGVAYDQLPPGPYFPAVSLYSDTQQPLPVRVRANFGRDPARALPSESAWSAELASRGAPFPPRWLTDGTFGFLGGLVLGPQTLPEEG
;
A
#
# COMPACT_ATOMS: atom_id res chain seq x y z
N HIS A 1 -8.06 5.52 0.93
CA HIS A 1 -7.40 6.84 0.99
C HIS A 1 -5.98 6.71 0.43
N GLY A 2 -5.50 7.73 -0.29
CA GLY A 2 -4.13 7.76 -0.81
C GLY A 2 -3.21 8.60 0.06
N VAL A 3 -1.91 8.30 0.01
CA VAL A 3 -0.85 8.98 0.77
C VAL A 3 0.19 9.55 -0.18
N ALA A 4 0.61 10.79 0.01
CA ALA A 4 1.55 11.48 -0.88
C ALA A 4 2.84 11.97 -0.18
N SER A 5 2.89 11.91 1.15
CA SER A 5 4.07 12.25 1.96
C SER A 5 3.94 11.64 3.37
N GLY A 6 5.05 11.51 4.09
CA GLY A 6 5.13 10.95 5.43
C GLY A 6 5.33 9.43 5.46
N THR A 7 5.31 8.87 6.67
CA THR A 7 5.41 7.41 6.90
C THR A 7 4.06 6.84 7.27
N TRP A 8 3.62 5.83 6.52
CA TRP A 8 2.33 5.17 6.67
C TRP A 8 2.50 3.67 6.83
N TYR A 9 1.55 3.06 7.53
CA TYR A 9 1.52 1.63 7.81
C TYR A 9 0.06 1.16 7.85
N PHE A 10 -0.19 -0.03 7.33
CA PHE A 10 -1.45 -0.76 7.52
C PHE A 10 -1.14 -2.25 7.60
N GLU A 11 -2.08 -3.05 8.10
CA GLU A 11 -1.90 -4.51 8.17
C GLU A 11 -2.93 -5.23 7.32
N VAL A 12 -2.57 -6.45 6.91
CA VAL A 12 -3.47 -7.40 6.25
C VAL A 12 -3.37 -8.73 6.98
N GLY A 13 -4.44 -9.13 7.66
CA GLY A 13 -4.58 -10.45 8.26
C GLY A 13 -5.17 -11.44 7.26
N LEU A 14 -4.55 -12.61 7.12
CA LEU A 14 -5.04 -13.68 6.24
C LEU A 14 -6.04 -14.56 6.99
N GLU A 15 -7.33 -14.41 6.68
CA GLU A 15 -8.43 -15.09 7.38
C GLU A 15 -8.84 -16.41 6.71
N ALA A 16 -8.71 -16.51 5.38
CA ALA A 16 -8.92 -17.75 4.63
C ALA A 16 -7.96 -17.80 3.43
N LEU A 17 -7.17 -18.88 3.33
CA LEU A 17 -6.24 -19.11 2.23
C LEU A 17 -6.25 -20.60 1.86
N PRO A 18 -7.06 -21.02 0.87
CA PRO A 18 -7.06 -22.40 0.39
C PRO A 18 -5.72 -22.76 -0.30
N PRO A 19 -5.42 -24.06 -0.51
CA PRO A 19 -4.11 -24.50 -1.02
C PRO A 19 -3.66 -23.89 -2.36
N SER A 20 -4.59 -23.64 -3.29
CA SER A 20 -4.28 -22.97 -4.57
C SER A 20 -4.50 -21.45 -4.52
N GLY A 21 -4.87 -20.90 -3.36
CA GLY A 21 -5.07 -19.47 -3.17
C GLY A 21 -3.74 -18.73 -3.06
N ALA A 22 -3.71 -17.48 -3.50
CA ALA A 22 -2.56 -16.61 -3.32
C ALA A 22 -2.98 -15.17 -3.04
N VAL A 23 -2.18 -14.48 -2.24
CA VAL A 23 -2.36 -13.08 -1.88
C VAL A 23 -1.11 -12.28 -2.26
N ARG A 24 -1.31 -11.07 -2.77
CA ARG A 24 -0.29 -10.02 -2.81
C ARG A 24 -0.80 -8.80 -2.05
N VAL A 25 0.08 -8.19 -1.27
CA VAL A 25 -0.20 -6.95 -0.51
C VAL A 25 0.83 -5.90 -0.84
N GLY A 26 0.48 -4.62 -0.73
CA GLY A 26 1.45 -3.54 -0.84
C GLY A 26 0.81 -2.21 -1.21
N TRP A 27 1.46 -1.49 -2.13
CA TRP A 27 1.10 -0.14 -2.51
C TRP A 27 0.99 -0.01 -4.03
N ALA A 28 0.02 0.75 -4.50
CA ALA A 28 -0.16 1.05 -5.92
C ALA A 28 -0.33 2.56 -6.12
N ALA A 29 0.27 3.12 -7.17
CA ALA A 29 0.01 4.48 -7.59
C ALA A 29 -1.40 4.61 -8.19
N ALA A 30 -1.94 5.83 -8.25
CA ALA A 30 -3.29 6.09 -8.78
C ALA A 30 -3.54 5.54 -10.19
N SER A 31 -2.52 5.55 -11.05
CA SER A 31 -2.58 5.10 -12.45
C SER A 31 -2.16 3.64 -12.64
N SER A 32 -2.17 2.84 -11.57
CA SER A 32 -1.91 1.39 -11.66
C SER A 32 -3.08 0.65 -12.31
N GLU A 33 -2.78 -0.40 -13.07
CA GLU A 33 -3.75 -1.28 -13.69
C GLU A 33 -4.61 -2.00 -12.63
N LEU A 34 -5.92 -1.70 -12.63
CA LEU A 34 -6.86 -2.18 -11.62
C LEU A 34 -7.21 -3.67 -11.79
N HIS A 35 -7.22 -4.15 -13.04
CA HIS A 35 -7.58 -5.55 -13.33
C HIS A 35 -6.43 -6.52 -13.09
N GLY A 36 -5.22 -6.00 -12.89
CA GLY A 36 -4.00 -6.74 -12.62
C GLY A 36 -3.77 -7.02 -11.13
N PRO A 37 -3.00 -8.07 -10.78
CA PRO A 37 -2.50 -8.19 -9.42
C PRO A 37 -1.47 -7.09 -9.15
N VAL A 38 -1.44 -6.55 -7.92
CA VAL A 38 -0.45 -5.55 -7.51
C VAL A 38 0.97 -6.04 -7.82
N GLY A 39 1.77 -5.13 -8.38
CA GLY A 39 3.12 -5.40 -8.88
C GLY A 39 3.18 -6.02 -10.28
N GLN A 40 2.05 -6.17 -11.00
CA GLN A 40 2.06 -6.58 -12.41
C GLN A 40 2.65 -5.49 -13.30
N ASP A 41 2.27 -4.23 -13.09
CA ASP A 41 2.80 -3.08 -13.80
C ASP A 41 3.97 -2.43 -13.02
N ALA A 42 4.52 -1.35 -13.58
CA ALA A 42 5.58 -0.55 -12.96
C ALA A 42 5.07 0.47 -11.93
N ARG A 43 3.79 0.41 -11.55
CA ARG A 43 3.12 1.35 -10.64
C ARG A 43 2.64 0.69 -9.35
N GLY A 44 2.65 -0.64 -9.29
CA GLY A 44 2.45 -1.44 -8.10
C GLY A 44 3.74 -1.99 -7.49
N TYR A 45 3.76 -2.05 -6.16
CA TYR A 45 4.86 -2.56 -5.35
C TYR A 45 4.30 -3.59 -4.37
N ALA A 46 4.67 -4.86 -4.51
CA ALA A 46 3.94 -5.96 -3.89
C ALA A 46 4.82 -6.94 -3.12
N TYR A 47 4.29 -7.47 -2.03
CA TYR A 47 4.82 -8.62 -1.32
C TYR A 47 3.86 -9.80 -1.47
N ARG A 48 4.38 -10.94 -1.93
CA ARG A 48 3.57 -12.12 -2.28
C ARG A 48 3.66 -13.21 -1.21
N SER A 49 2.49 -13.77 -0.88
CA SER A 49 2.33 -14.89 0.06
C SER A 49 3.19 -16.10 -0.28
N LEU A 50 3.13 -16.57 -1.53
CA LEU A 50 3.92 -17.70 -2.00
C LEU A 50 5.38 -17.26 -2.23
N GLU A 51 6.29 -18.00 -1.58
CA GLU A 51 7.75 -17.81 -1.54
C GLU A 51 8.25 -16.56 -0.82
N GLY A 52 7.40 -15.59 -0.50
CA GLY A 52 7.85 -14.34 0.15
C GLY A 52 8.63 -13.43 -0.81
N HIS A 53 8.31 -13.47 -2.09
CA HIS A 53 8.93 -12.61 -3.08
C HIS A 53 8.34 -11.20 -3.08
N SER A 54 9.19 -10.20 -3.30
CA SER A 54 8.75 -8.88 -3.75
C SER A 54 8.42 -8.95 -5.25
N VAL A 55 7.40 -8.22 -5.70
CA VAL A 55 6.93 -8.22 -7.09
C VAL A 55 6.69 -6.80 -7.58
N HIS A 56 7.38 -6.41 -8.66
CA HIS A 56 7.24 -5.09 -9.30
C HIS A 56 7.50 -5.23 -10.80
N ALA A 57 6.70 -4.59 -11.65
CA ALA A 57 6.78 -4.73 -13.11
C ALA A 57 6.82 -6.20 -13.59
N SER A 58 5.99 -7.05 -12.96
CA SER A 58 5.94 -8.50 -13.19
C SER A 58 7.23 -9.27 -12.90
N ARG A 59 8.24 -8.64 -12.29
CA ARG A 59 9.49 -9.27 -11.87
C ARG A 59 9.44 -9.64 -10.40
N ARG A 60 9.85 -10.87 -10.10
CA ARG A 60 9.97 -11.40 -8.74
C ARG A 60 11.41 -11.26 -8.26
N SER A 61 11.60 -10.86 -7.01
CA SER A 61 12.90 -10.85 -6.35
C SER A 61 12.79 -11.51 -4.97
N GLU A 62 13.85 -12.19 -4.54
CA GLU A 62 13.98 -12.65 -3.17
C GLU A 62 13.87 -11.47 -2.21
N TYR A 63 13.13 -11.64 -1.11
CA TYR A 63 12.87 -10.54 -0.18
C TYR A 63 12.63 -11.00 1.25
N GLY A 64 11.55 -11.72 1.53
CA GLY A 64 11.13 -12.04 2.89
C GLY A 64 10.58 -13.45 3.03
N ALA A 65 10.06 -13.77 4.21
CA ALA A 65 9.47 -15.07 4.48
C ALA A 65 8.06 -15.23 3.87
N ALA A 66 7.81 -16.35 3.19
CA ALA A 66 6.45 -16.73 2.78
C ALA A 66 5.45 -16.62 3.95
N PHE A 67 4.22 -16.23 3.65
CA PHE A 67 3.17 -16.03 4.64
C PHE A 67 1.84 -16.66 4.20
N GLY A 68 1.03 -17.06 5.17
CA GLY A 68 -0.18 -17.86 4.92
C GLY A 68 -1.30 -17.60 5.92
N LEU A 69 -2.23 -18.56 6.00
CA LEU A 69 -3.39 -18.49 6.90
C LEU A 69 -2.97 -18.17 8.35
N GLY A 70 -3.60 -17.18 8.95
CA GLY A 70 -3.35 -16.74 10.33
C GLY A 70 -2.19 -15.75 10.50
N ASP A 71 -1.37 -15.54 9.46
CA ASP A 71 -0.35 -14.49 9.49
C ASP A 71 -0.97 -13.10 9.30
N VAL A 72 -0.31 -12.10 9.89
CA VAL A 72 -0.59 -10.68 9.69
C VAL A 72 0.60 -10.04 9.00
N VAL A 73 0.36 -9.41 7.86
CA VAL A 73 1.39 -8.73 7.08
C VAL A 73 1.21 -7.22 7.18
N GLY A 74 2.19 -6.55 7.78
CA GLY A 74 2.24 -5.09 7.80
C GLY A 74 2.88 -4.53 6.54
N CYS A 75 2.31 -3.47 5.99
CA CYS A 75 2.74 -2.80 4.77
C CYS A 75 3.12 -1.36 5.10
N LEU A 76 4.40 -1.04 4.96
CA LEU A 76 4.97 0.27 5.28
C LEU A 76 5.33 1.02 4.00
N ILE A 77 5.05 2.31 3.97
CA ILE A 77 5.59 3.22 2.95
C ILE A 77 6.12 4.49 3.63
N HIS A 78 7.28 4.96 3.20
CA HIS A 78 7.78 6.28 3.53
C HIS A 78 7.94 7.09 2.26
N LEU A 79 7.27 8.23 2.22
CA LEU A 79 7.32 9.20 1.14
C LEU A 79 7.91 10.49 1.71
N PRO A 80 9.18 10.81 1.45
CA PRO A 80 9.74 12.07 1.89
C PRO A 80 8.93 13.23 1.29
N ALA A 81 8.78 14.31 2.05
CA ALA A 81 8.16 15.51 1.51
C ALA A 81 8.97 15.99 0.30
N LEU A 82 8.32 16.16 -0.84
CA LEU A 82 8.94 16.84 -1.97
C LEU A 82 9.37 18.22 -1.48
N ALA A 83 10.66 18.54 -1.62
CA ALA A 83 11.13 19.89 -1.37
C ALA A 83 10.24 20.83 -2.20
N ARG A 84 9.57 21.76 -1.53
CA ARG A 84 8.59 22.67 -2.14
C ARG A 84 9.32 23.46 -3.23
N ALA A 85 9.28 23.01 -4.47
CA ALA A 85 9.58 23.86 -5.60
C ALA A 85 8.58 25.03 -5.50
N ALA A 86 9.08 26.26 -5.46
CA ALA A 86 8.21 27.43 -5.45
C ALA A 86 7.19 27.29 -6.58
N PRO A 87 5.88 27.46 -6.32
CA PRO A 87 4.91 27.37 -7.40
C PRO A 87 5.28 28.43 -8.45
N PRO A 88 5.29 28.11 -9.76
CA PRO A 88 5.32 29.15 -10.76
C PRO A 88 4.08 30.02 -10.54
N ALA A 89 4.27 31.35 -10.51
CA ALA A 89 3.19 32.30 -10.29
C ALA A 89 2.15 32.16 -11.40
N VAL A 90 1.07 31.43 -11.15
CA VAL A 90 -0.11 31.40 -12.02
C VAL A 90 -0.96 32.62 -11.69
N LYS A 91 -1.02 33.55 -12.63
CA LYS A 91 -1.90 34.72 -12.58
C LYS A 91 -3.31 34.21 -12.85
N LEU A 92 -4.14 34.14 -11.80
CA LEU A 92 -5.52 33.68 -11.90
C LEU A 92 -6.40 34.85 -12.36
N GLU A 93 -6.79 34.85 -13.63
CA GLU A 93 -7.84 35.72 -14.16
C GLU A 93 -9.13 34.89 -14.16
N SER A 94 -10.11 35.31 -13.36
CA SER A 94 -11.37 34.57 -13.15
C SER A 94 -12.52 35.24 -13.90
N GLU A 95 -13.11 34.54 -14.87
CA GLU A 95 -14.45 34.84 -15.40
C GLU A 95 -15.47 33.87 -14.77
N PRO A 96 -16.59 34.35 -14.21
CA PRO A 96 -17.55 33.49 -13.53
C PRO A 96 -18.68 33.01 -14.45
N GLY A 97 -18.89 31.69 -14.47
CA GLY A 97 -20.21 31.13 -14.75
C GLY A 97 -20.22 30.00 -15.77
N GLN A 98 -20.34 28.76 -15.29
CA GLN A 98 -21.37 27.78 -15.68
C GLN A 98 -21.10 26.47 -14.94
N GLY A 99 -22.09 26.01 -14.17
CA GLY A 99 -22.00 24.78 -13.39
C GLY A 99 -22.18 23.54 -14.25
N LEU A 100 -21.43 22.48 -13.96
CA LEU A 100 -21.77 21.10 -14.30
C LEU A 100 -20.90 20.12 -13.49
N ALA A 101 -21.52 18.99 -13.12
CA ALA A 101 -21.00 17.79 -12.45
C ALA A 101 -19.49 17.73 -12.10
N THR A 102 -19.17 17.55 -10.82
CA THR A 102 -17.82 17.16 -10.39
C THR A 102 -17.60 15.68 -10.71
N GLU A 103 -17.20 15.38 -11.94
CA GLU A 103 -16.28 14.27 -12.13
C GLU A 103 -15.03 14.62 -11.33
N ALA A 104 -14.60 13.71 -10.44
CA ALA A 104 -13.38 13.89 -9.70
C ALA A 104 -12.23 13.94 -10.71
N ALA A 105 -11.79 15.15 -11.04
CA ALA A 105 -10.62 15.37 -11.89
C ALA A 105 -9.49 14.48 -11.36
N GLY A 106 -9.03 13.57 -12.21
CA GLY A 106 -7.94 12.66 -11.90
C GLY A 106 -6.81 13.45 -11.25
N ALA A 107 -6.27 12.93 -10.15
CA ALA A 107 -5.12 13.53 -9.50
C ALA A 107 -4.04 13.78 -10.57
N PRO A 108 -3.41 14.97 -10.59
CA PRO A 108 -2.40 15.27 -11.61
C PRO A 108 -1.35 14.17 -11.58
N GLU A 109 -1.22 13.44 -12.68
CA GLU A 109 -0.18 12.43 -12.84
C GLU A 109 1.17 13.12 -12.66
N ALA A 110 2.01 12.55 -11.81
CA ALA A 110 3.38 13.04 -11.69
C ALA A 110 4.05 12.92 -13.06
N PRO A 111 4.80 13.94 -13.51
CA PRO A 111 5.45 13.88 -14.81
C PRO A 111 6.35 12.65 -14.87
N GLU A 112 6.26 11.87 -15.96
CA GLU A 112 7.04 10.63 -16.16
C GLU A 112 8.56 10.83 -16.08
N SER A 113 9.03 12.09 -16.16
CA SER A 113 10.42 12.50 -16.00
C SER A 113 10.84 12.81 -14.56
N ALA A 114 9.92 12.78 -13.60
CA ALA A 114 10.27 12.92 -12.19
C ALA A 114 10.94 11.62 -11.73
N GLY A 115 12.26 11.67 -11.58
CA GLY A 115 13.04 10.56 -11.03
C GLY A 115 12.54 10.12 -9.65
N CYS A 116 13.16 9.08 -9.09
CA CYS A 116 12.72 8.50 -7.82
C CYS A 116 12.93 9.47 -6.64
N LEU A 117 12.03 9.38 -5.66
CA LEU A 117 12.11 10.10 -4.40
C LEU A 117 13.39 9.74 -3.66
N ALA A 118 14.24 10.75 -3.41
CA ALA A 118 15.42 10.56 -2.58
C ALA A 118 15.00 10.12 -1.17
N LYS A 119 15.20 8.83 -0.85
CA LYS A 119 14.80 8.13 0.38
C LYS A 119 13.34 7.66 0.47
N GLY A 120 12.58 7.69 -0.63
CA GLY A 120 11.31 6.97 -0.67
C GLY A 120 11.54 5.47 -0.46
N LEU A 121 10.72 4.80 0.34
CA LEU A 121 10.82 3.34 0.49
C LEU A 121 9.48 2.66 0.77
N VAL A 122 9.45 1.36 0.52
CA VAL A 122 8.41 0.43 0.96
C VAL A 122 9.10 -0.75 1.66
N ALA A 123 8.54 -1.15 2.80
CA ALA A 123 8.99 -2.29 3.58
C ALA A 123 7.79 -3.08 4.10
N PHE A 124 8.00 -4.32 4.50
CA PHE A 124 6.96 -5.20 5.00
C PHE A 124 7.35 -5.82 6.33
N THR A 125 6.33 -6.20 7.10
CA THR A 125 6.50 -6.97 8.34
C THR A 125 5.68 -8.24 8.26
N LYS A 126 6.18 -9.34 8.81
CA LYS A 126 5.41 -10.56 9.03
C LYS A 126 5.24 -10.75 10.53
N ASN A 127 4.01 -10.75 11.01
CA ASN A 127 3.68 -10.90 12.44
C ASN A 127 4.41 -9.89 13.36
N GLY A 128 4.63 -8.66 12.88
CA GLY A 128 5.36 -7.62 13.59
C GLY A 128 6.88 -7.60 13.35
N GLU A 129 7.44 -8.63 12.73
CA GLU A 129 8.88 -8.71 12.42
C GLU A 129 9.19 -8.08 11.05
N LEU A 130 10.09 -7.10 11.02
CA LEU A 130 10.53 -6.41 9.81
C LEU A 130 11.28 -7.37 8.86
N GLN A 131 10.87 -7.41 7.59
CA GLN A 131 11.47 -8.25 6.56
C GLN A 131 12.58 -7.55 5.75
N GLY A 132 12.85 -6.28 6.03
CA GLY A 132 13.81 -5.42 5.31
C GLY A 132 13.15 -4.43 4.35
N VAL A 133 13.95 -3.61 3.65
CA VAL A 133 13.44 -2.71 2.60
C VAL A 133 13.18 -3.50 1.32
N ALA A 134 11.94 -3.49 0.83
CA ALA A 134 11.58 -4.16 -0.42
C ALA A 134 11.87 -3.29 -1.64
N TYR A 135 11.62 -1.98 -1.51
CA TYR A 135 11.73 -1.02 -2.61
C TYR A 135 12.25 0.30 -2.08
N ASP A 136 13.17 0.93 -2.82
CA ASP A 136 13.71 2.27 -2.51
C ASP A 136 13.75 3.23 -3.71
N GLN A 137 13.18 2.79 -4.84
CA GLN A 137 13.04 3.56 -6.07
C GLN A 137 11.55 3.81 -6.35
N LEU A 138 10.98 4.77 -5.63
CA LEU A 138 9.58 5.18 -5.79
C LEU A 138 9.49 6.52 -6.52
N PRO A 139 8.80 6.61 -7.66
CA PRO A 139 8.42 7.89 -8.25
C PRO A 139 7.55 8.71 -7.28
N PRO A 140 7.58 10.05 -7.37
CA PRO A 140 6.65 10.89 -6.63
C PRO A 140 5.22 10.64 -7.07
N GLY A 141 4.29 10.72 -6.12
CA GLY A 141 2.86 10.60 -6.41
C GLY A 141 2.06 10.09 -5.22
N PRO A 142 0.73 10.09 -5.34
CA PRO A 142 -0.13 9.45 -4.36
C PRO A 142 -0.08 7.93 -4.52
N TYR A 143 0.10 7.23 -3.39
CA TYR A 143 0.07 5.79 -3.28
C TYR A 143 -1.12 5.34 -2.45
N PHE A 144 -1.69 4.19 -2.78
CA PHE A 144 -2.87 3.63 -2.14
C PHE A 144 -2.54 2.24 -1.61
N PRO A 145 -3.05 1.86 -0.42
CA PRO A 145 -3.01 0.48 0.04
C PRO A 145 -3.66 -0.44 -1.00
N ALA A 146 -2.97 -1.51 -1.37
CA ALA A 146 -3.42 -2.43 -2.41
C ALA A 146 -3.32 -3.88 -1.94
N VAL A 147 -4.35 -4.65 -2.27
CA VAL A 147 -4.41 -6.09 -2.03
C VAL A 147 -4.97 -6.77 -3.28
N SER A 148 -4.32 -7.84 -3.71
CA SER A 148 -4.80 -8.69 -4.79
C SER A 148 -4.98 -10.11 -4.29
N LEU A 149 -6.17 -10.65 -4.53
CA LEU A 149 -6.57 -11.98 -4.11
C LEU A 149 -6.69 -12.87 -5.35
N TYR A 150 -6.12 -14.06 -5.29
CA TYR A 150 -6.25 -15.08 -6.31
C TYR A 150 -6.93 -16.30 -5.70
N SER A 151 -8.01 -16.74 -6.34
CA SER A 151 -8.70 -17.99 -6.05
C SER A 151 -8.92 -18.74 -7.36
N ASP A 152 -8.60 -20.02 -7.37
CA ASP A 152 -8.94 -20.93 -8.46
C ASP A 152 -10.44 -21.27 -8.37
N THR A 153 -11.07 -21.40 -9.54
CA THR A 153 -12.46 -21.81 -9.76
C THR A 153 -12.85 -23.13 -9.08
N GLN A 154 -11.90 -24.02 -8.81
CA GLN A 154 -12.15 -25.31 -8.17
C GLN A 154 -12.01 -25.28 -6.64
N GLN A 155 -11.72 -24.11 -6.03
CA GLN A 155 -11.57 -24.02 -4.58
C GLN A 155 -12.92 -24.03 -3.86
N PRO A 156 -13.04 -24.76 -2.74
CA PRO A 156 -14.30 -24.88 -2.00
C PRO A 156 -14.67 -23.59 -1.25
N LEU A 157 -13.70 -22.72 -0.96
CA LEU A 157 -13.89 -21.45 -0.28
C LEU A 157 -13.03 -20.37 -0.95
N PRO A 158 -13.46 -19.11 -0.98
CA PRO A 158 -12.66 -18.03 -1.53
C PRO A 158 -11.53 -17.61 -0.56
N VAL A 159 -10.48 -17.01 -1.11
CA VAL A 159 -9.49 -16.28 -0.31
C VAL A 159 -10.16 -15.10 0.39
N ARG A 160 -9.85 -14.91 1.68
CA ARG A 160 -10.35 -13.80 2.50
C ARG A 160 -9.22 -13.18 3.30
N VAL A 161 -9.22 -11.85 3.34
CA VAL A 161 -8.30 -11.09 4.19
C VAL A 161 -9.03 -9.96 4.89
N ARG A 162 -8.43 -9.46 5.97
CA ARG A 162 -8.85 -8.27 6.68
C ARG A 162 -7.76 -7.23 6.65
N ALA A 163 -8.05 -6.06 6.08
CA ALA A 163 -7.19 -4.91 6.15
C ALA A 163 -7.47 -4.11 7.43
N ASN A 164 -6.43 -3.81 8.21
CA ASN A 164 -6.47 -2.97 9.39
C ASN A 164 -5.72 -1.65 9.11
N PHE A 165 -6.48 -0.56 9.12
CA PHE A 165 -5.96 0.81 9.00
C PHE A 165 -6.07 1.58 10.33
N GLY A 166 -6.48 0.90 11.39
CA GLY A 166 -6.76 1.48 12.70
C GLY A 166 -5.49 1.65 13.53
N ARG A 167 -5.58 2.52 14.55
CA ARG A 167 -4.49 2.88 15.48
C ARG A 167 -4.07 1.75 16.42
N ASP A 168 -4.83 0.67 16.43
CA ASP A 168 -4.57 -0.53 17.19
C ASP A 168 -4.14 -1.65 16.23
N PRO A 169 -2.83 -1.81 16.00
CA PRO A 169 -2.33 -2.85 15.11
C PRO A 169 -2.54 -4.23 15.77
N ALA A 170 -2.96 -5.20 14.98
CA ALA A 170 -3.20 -6.57 15.40
C ALA A 170 -1.91 -7.26 15.87
N ARG A 171 -0.75 -6.75 15.45
CA ARG A 171 0.57 -7.16 15.93
C ARG A 171 1.33 -5.94 16.44
N ALA A 172 2.22 -6.17 17.41
CA ALA A 172 3.15 -5.13 17.82
C ALA A 172 3.96 -4.67 16.60
N LEU A 173 4.15 -3.35 16.47
CA LEU A 173 5.03 -2.79 15.46
C LEU A 173 6.46 -3.34 15.64
N PRO A 174 7.29 -3.34 14.58
CA PRO A 174 8.71 -3.63 14.73
C PRO A 174 9.32 -2.80 15.85
N SER A 175 10.28 -3.37 16.59
CA SER A 175 10.98 -2.63 17.63
C SER A 175 11.69 -1.41 17.03
N GLU A 176 11.82 -0.34 17.82
CA GLU A 176 12.53 0.87 17.40
C GLU A 176 13.96 0.58 16.97
N SER A 177 14.61 -0.42 17.58
CA SER A 177 15.96 -0.85 17.19
C SER A 177 15.99 -1.50 15.81
N ALA A 178 15.05 -2.41 15.52
CA ALA A 178 14.93 -3.04 14.21
C ALA A 178 14.57 -2.01 13.12
N TRP A 179 13.69 -1.08 13.47
CA TRP A 179 13.34 0.05 12.60
C TRP A 179 14.54 0.94 12.33
N SER A 180 15.26 1.34 13.38
CA SER A 180 16.35 2.32 13.27
C SER A 180 17.54 1.79 12.47
N ALA A 181 17.82 0.49 12.57
CA ALA A 181 18.88 -0.16 11.81
C ALA A 181 18.66 -0.04 10.30
N GLU A 182 17.41 -0.16 9.83
CA GLU A 182 17.11 -0.40 8.42
C GLU A 182 16.40 0.79 7.75
N LEU A 183 15.51 1.47 8.49
CA LEU A 183 14.60 2.49 7.96
C LEU A 183 14.97 3.92 8.38
N ALA A 184 15.53 4.12 9.58
CA ALA A 184 15.89 5.47 10.04
C ALA A 184 17.08 6.06 9.25
N SER A 185 18.01 5.23 8.78
CA SER A 185 19.08 5.65 7.86
C SER A 185 18.52 6.26 6.57
N ARG A 186 17.28 5.90 6.21
CA ARG A 186 16.52 6.38 5.06
C ARG A 186 15.47 7.43 5.44
N GLY A 187 15.53 8.01 6.64
CA GLY A 187 14.69 9.14 7.04
C GLY A 187 13.24 8.80 7.38
N ALA A 188 12.87 7.51 7.44
CA ALA A 188 11.55 7.10 7.90
C ALA A 188 11.46 7.19 9.44
N PRO A 189 10.65 8.10 10.02
CA PRO A 189 10.49 8.21 11.48
C PRO A 189 9.80 7.00 12.10
N PHE A 190 10.17 6.69 13.35
CA PHE A 190 9.49 5.74 14.23
C PHE A 190 8.84 6.48 15.43
N PRO A 191 7.63 6.08 15.86
CA PRO A 191 6.68 5.25 15.12
C PRO A 191 6.16 6.00 13.86
N PRO A 192 5.50 5.31 12.92
CA PRO A 192 4.84 5.96 11.79
C PRO A 192 3.90 7.10 12.24
N ARG A 193 3.91 8.20 11.48
CA ARG A 193 3.22 9.47 11.82
C ARG A 193 1.73 9.33 12.14
N TRP A 194 1.02 8.41 11.50
CA TRP A 194 -0.42 8.26 11.70
C TRP A 194 -0.77 7.66 13.08
N LEU A 195 0.17 6.94 13.72
CA LEU A 195 0.04 6.52 15.12
C LEU A 195 0.13 7.71 16.09
N THR A 196 0.85 8.77 15.73
CA THR A 196 1.08 9.94 16.61
C THR A 196 0.09 11.08 16.39
N ASP A 197 -0.35 11.35 15.15
CA ASP A 197 -0.92 12.67 14.79
C ASP A 197 -2.46 12.77 14.78
N GLY A 198 -3.20 11.81 15.32
CA GLY A 198 -4.66 11.91 15.48
C GLY A 198 -5.49 11.97 14.17
N THR A 199 -4.86 12.12 13.02
CA THR A 199 -5.48 12.29 11.70
C THR A 199 -5.53 10.94 10.98
N PHE A 200 -6.75 10.55 10.59
CA PHE A 200 -7.21 9.20 10.23
C PHE A 200 -7.48 8.27 11.42
N GLY A 201 -8.77 8.02 11.61
CA GLY A 201 -9.35 7.02 12.50
C GLY A 201 -10.67 6.58 11.89
N PHE A 202 -10.63 5.65 10.95
CA PHE A 202 -11.79 4.79 10.72
C PHE A 202 -11.73 3.73 11.81
N LEU A 203 -12.78 3.63 12.64
CA LEU A 203 -12.85 2.69 13.77
C LEU A 203 -13.08 1.22 13.33
N GLY A 204 -12.92 0.90 12.04
CA GLY A 204 -13.27 -0.41 11.50
C GLY A 204 -12.25 -0.91 10.48
N GLY A 205 -11.84 -2.17 10.63
CA GLY A 205 -11.11 -2.91 9.60
C GLY A 205 -12.02 -3.25 8.43
N LEU A 206 -11.46 -3.26 7.22
CA LEU A 206 -12.16 -3.63 5.99
C LEU A 206 -11.89 -5.11 5.69
N VAL A 207 -12.94 -5.93 5.63
CA VAL A 207 -12.82 -7.31 5.16
C VAL A 207 -12.93 -7.32 3.64
N LEU A 208 -11.93 -7.88 2.96
CA LEU A 208 -11.92 -8.04 1.52
C LEU A 208 -12.11 -9.52 1.17
N GLY A 209 -13.13 -9.79 0.37
CA GLY A 209 -13.51 -11.10 -0.15
C GLY A 209 -14.65 -10.94 -1.16
N PRO A 210 -14.98 -11.98 -1.94
CA PRO A 210 -16.11 -11.90 -2.86
C PRO A 210 -17.40 -11.58 -2.09
N GLN A 211 -18.14 -10.59 -2.58
CA GLN A 211 -19.50 -10.29 -2.13
C GLN A 211 -20.37 -11.49 -2.54
N THR A 212 -20.93 -12.21 -1.58
CA THR A 212 -22.01 -13.17 -1.88
C THR A 212 -23.20 -12.34 -2.34
N LEU A 213 -23.53 -12.40 -3.63
CA LEU A 213 -24.82 -11.91 -4.10
C LEU A 213 -25.91 -12.67 -3.34
N PRO A 214 -26.96 -12.01 -2.82
CA PRO A 214 -28.09 -12.72 -2.26
C PRO A 214 -28.67 -13.63 -3.33
N GLU A 215 -28.84 -14.92 -3.01
CA GLU A 215 -29.63 -15.80 -3.87
C GLU A 215 -31.06 -15.27 -3.88
N GLU A 216 -31.52 -14.80 -5.04
CA GLU A 216 -32.94 -14.56 -5.26
C GLU A 216 -33.64 -15.93 -5.26
N GLY A 217 -34.40 -16.18 -4.19
CA GLY A 217 -35.37 -17.27 -4.10
C GLY A 217 -36.73 -16.87 -4.62
#